data_AF-A0A671RAB3-F1
#
_entry.id   AF-A0A671RAB3-F1
#
_cell.length_a   1.000
_cell.length_b   1.000
_cell.length_c   1.000
_cell.angle_alpha   90.00
_cell.angle_beta   90.00
_cell.angle_gamma   90.00
#
_symmetry.space_group_name_H-M   'P 1'
#
loop_
_entity.id
_entity.type
_entity.pdbx_description
1 polymer ?
#
loop_
_entity_poly.entity_id
_entity_poly.type
_entity_poly.pdbx_seq_one_letter_code
_entity_poly.pdbx_strand_id
1 'polypeptide(L)'
;LFHCLLRLINSELGMTTVNRCLDAAKACNVDDVCQKLRTEYVSTCIKPSTKSGLCNRSRCNKALRRFFDRVPPEYTHELLFCPCSDMACSERRRQTIVPSCSYEGEDKPSCLSQMRICKADYVCRSRLAQFQYDCQPEEQSATGCKQGNYAACLIAYTGLIGSPITPNYVDNSTSNVSPWCSCSASGNLKDQCTEFLEYFTNNVCLSESKLLYFTLSVSAVIFDVQTFSKQATLT
;
A
#
# COMPACT_ATOMS: atom_id res chain seq x y z
N LEU A 1 -5.82 22.13 8.64
CA LEU A 1 -4.35 22.01 8.77
C LEU A 1 -3.75 21.19 7.63
N PHE A 2 -4.14 19.93 7.40
CA PHE A 2 -3.69 19.07 6.27
C PHE A 2 -3.86 19.71 4.88
N HIS A 3 -5.06 20.24 4.59
CA HIS A 3 -5.32 21.00 3.36
C HIS A 3 -4.56 22.33 3.26
N CYS A 4 -4.17 22.93 4.41
CA CYS A 4 -3.35 24.14 4.41
C CYS A 4 -1.88 23.82 4.11
N LEU A 5 -1.31 22.76 4.68
CA LEU A 5 0.09 22.39 4.41
C LEU A 5 0.27 22.00 2.93
N LEU A 6 -0.64 21.20 2.38
CA LEU A 6 -0.67 20.85 0.95
C LEU A 6 -0.84 22.07 0.04
N ARG A 7 -1.70 23.04 0.43
CA ARG A 7 -1.89 24.28 -0.33
C ARG A 7 -0.70 25.23 -0.23
N LEU A 8 -0.03 25.30 0.91
CA LEU A 8 1.16 26.15 1.10
C LEU A 8 2.33 25.61 0.27
N ILE A 9 2.55 24.30 0.25
CA ILE A 9 3.59 23.65 -0.58
C ILE A 9 3.28 23.79 -2.08
N ASN A 10 2.01 23.65 -2.49
CA ASN A 10 1.60 23.87 -3.89
C ASN A 10 1.61 25.34 -4.33
N SER A 11 1.61 26.31 -3.41
CA SER A 11 1.58 27.73 -3.74
C SER A 11 2.98 28.37 -3.83
N GLU A 12 3.99 27.81 -3.17
CA GLU A 12 5.39 28.27 -3.28
C GLU A 12 6.12 27.69 -4.50
N LEU A 13 5.72 26.53 -4.97
CA LEU A 13 6.29 25.87 -6.15
C LEU A 13 5.22 25.86 -7.22
N GLY A 14 5.40 26.61 -8.32
CA GLY A 14 4.56 26.57 -9.52
C GLY A 14 4.63 25.21 -10.24
N MET A 15 4.28 24.15 -9.52
CA MET A 15 4.29 22.77 -9.94
C MET A 15 2.94 22.53 -10.59
N THR A 16 2.95 22.33 -11.91
CA THR A 16 1.84 21.69 -12.62
C THR A 16 1.36 20.49 -11.80
N THR A 17 0.09 20.11 -11.87
CA THR A 17 -0.49 19.01 -11.08
C THR A 17 0.26 17.69 -11.31
N VAL A 18 1.34 17.44 -10.57
CA VAL A 18 2.22 16.29 -10.73
C VAL A 18 1.61 15.11 -9.99
N ASN A 19 1.15 14.11 -10.74
CA ASN A 19 0.64 12.86 -10.20
C ASN A 19 1.82 11.98 -9.75
N ARG A 20 2.10 11.95 -8.44
CA ARG A 20 3.23 11.20 -7.87
C ARG A 20 3.19 9.69 -8.14
N CYS A 21 1.99 9.10 -8.22
CA CYS A 21 1.84 7.70 -8.60
C CYS A 21 2.26 7.44 -10.06
N LEU A 22 2.11 8.43 -10.95
CA LEU A 22 2.60 8.33 -12.32
C LEU A 22 4.13 8.40 -12.37
N ASP A 23 4.76 9.24 -11.56
CA ASP A 23 6.22 9.34 -11.51
C ASP A 23 6.85 8.08 -10.92
N ALA A 24 6.29 7.54 -9.84
CA ALA A 24 6.66 6.23 -9.30
C ALA A 24 6.59 5.12 -10.37
N ALA A 25 5.52 5.15 -11.18
CA ALA A 25 5.36 4.22 -12.30
C ALA A 25 6.43 4.41 -13.39
N LYS A 26 6.90 5.63 -13.65
CA LYS A 26 7.99 5.90 -14.59
C LYS A 26 9.33 5.44 -14.00
N ALA A 27 9.62 5.74 -12.73
CA ALA A 27 10.85 5.32 -12.06
C ALA A 27 11.02 3.80 -12.10
N CYS A 28 9.97 3.06 -11.75
CA CYS A 28 9.97 1.59 -11.85
C CYS A 28 10.14 1.09 -13.30
N ASN A 29 9.69 1.85 -14.32
CA ASN A 29 9.84 1.44 -15.71
C ASN A 29 11.26 1.65 -16.25
N VAL A 30 12.10 2.42 -15.56
CA VAL A 30 13.51 2.64 -15.90
C VAL A 30 14.41 1.60 -15.23
N ASP A 31 14.03 1.10 -14.05
CA ASP A 31 14.75 0.02 -13.36
C ASP A 31 14.40 -1.36 -13.94
N ASP A 32 15.40 -2.11 -14.40
CA ASP A 32 15.22 -3.39 -15.08
C ASP A 32 14.51 -4.44 -14.22
N VAL A 33 14.82 -4.49 -12.91
CA VAL A 33 14.25 -5.47 -11.99
C VAL A 33 12.78 -5.14 -11.71
N CYS A 34 12.50 -3.87 -11.40
CA CYS A 34 11.17 -3.37 -11.14
C CYS A 34 10.27 -3.51 -12.36
N GLN A 35 10.71 -3.03 -13.52
CA GLN A 35 9.96 -3.08 -14.78
C GLN A 35 9.59 -4.53 -15.13
N LYS A 36 10.57 -5.44 -15.08
CA LYS A 36 10.37 -6.85 -15.41
C LYS A 36 9.37 -7.52 -14.48
N LEU A 37 9.56 -7.41 -13.17
CA LEU A 37 8.66 -8.05 -12.20
C LEU A 37 7.28 -7.40 -12.18
N ARG A 38 7.19 -6.09 -12.43
CA ARG A 38 5.92 -5.38 -12.60
C ARG A 38 5.14 -5.92 -13.79
N THR A 39 5.80 -6.05 -14.94
CA THR A 39 5.21 -6.59 -16.17
C THR A 39 4.76 -8.04 -15.96
N GLU A 40 5.55 -8.85 -15.24
CA GLU A 40 5.22 -10.24 -14.91
C GLU A 40 3.92 -10.33 -14.09
N TYR A 41 3.79 -9.59 -12.98
CA TYR A 41 2.57 -9.70 -12.17
C TYR A 41 1.36 -9.09 -12.88
N VAL A 42 1.50 -7.95 -13.55
CA VAL A 42 0.38 -7.29 -14.26
C VAL A 42 -0.16 -8.23 -15.34
N SER A 43 0.70 -8.76 -16.20
CA SER A 43 0.29 -9.69 -17.27
C SER A 43 -0.33 -10.97 -16.72
N THR A 44 0.14 -11.47 -15.58
CA THR A 44 -0.43 -12.65 -14.91
C THR A 44 -1.82 -12.37 -14.33
N CYS A 45 -2.04 -11.19 -13.77
CA CYS A 45 -3.28 -10.81 -13.11
C CYS A 45 -4.40 -10.40 -14.08
N ILE A 46 -4.07 -9.83 -15.25
CA ILE A 46 -5.07 -9.44 -16.27
C ILE A 46 -5.43 -10.57 -17.23
N LYS A 47 -4.65 -11.65 -17.28
CA LYS A 47 -4.88 -12.76 -18.21
C LYS A 47 -6.15 -13.54 -17.81
N PRO A 48 -7.15 -13.64 -18.70
CA PRO A 48 -8.37 -14.41 -18.43
C PRO A 48 -8.05 -15.86 -18.09
N SER A 49 -8.75 -16.39 -17.09
CA SER A 49 -8.66 -17.80 -16.69
C SER A 49 -9.79 -18.58 -17.30
N THR A 50 -9.46 -19.71 -17.94
CA THR A 50 -10.42 -20.63 -18.54
C THR A 50 -11.38 -21.27 -17.53
N LYS A 51 -11.11 -21.15 -16.22
CA LYS A 51 -11.91 -21.75 -15.13
C LYS A 51 -12.78 -20.77 -14.35
N SER A 52 -12.44 -19.48 -14.34
CA SER A 52 -13.04 -18.48 -13.43
C SER A 52 -13.43 -17.17 -14.12
N GLY A 53 -13.29 -17.08 -15.44
CA GLY A 53 -13.69 -15.93 -16.26
C GLY A 53 -12.79 -14.69 -16.12
N LEU A 54 -12.40 -14.32 -14.89
CA LEU A 54 -11.67 -13.08 -14.59
C LEU A 54 -10.15 -13.25 -14.64
N CYS A 55 -9.56 -14.11 -13.80
CA CYS A 55 -8.11 -14.34 -13.76
C CYS A 55 -7.73 -15.61 -12.98
N ASN A 56 -6.45 -16.03 -13.07
CA ASN A 56 -5.89 -17.05 -12.17
C ASN A 56 -5.33 -16.39 -10.90
N ARG A 57 -6.19 -16.20 -9.89
CA ARG A 57 -5.85 -15.51 -8.64
C ARG A 57 -4.63 -16.09 -7.91
N SER A 58 -4.47 -17.41 -7.90
CA SER A 58 -3.32 -18.07 -7.27
C SER A 58 -1.99 -17.70 -7.94
N ARG A 59 -1.95 -17.71 -9.29
CA ARG A 59 -0.77 -17.27 -10.04
C ARG A 59 -0.51 -15.77 -9.89
N CYS A 60 -1.55 -14.94 -9.94
CA CYS A 60 -1.45 -13.50 -9.70
C CYS A 60 -0.85 -13.21 -8.32
N ASN A 61 -1.39 -13.81 -7.26
CA ASN A 61 -0.89 -13.64 -5.90
C ASN A 61 0.56 -14.13 -5.73
N LYS A 62 0.96 -15.20 -6.42
CA LYS A 62 2.36 -15.67 -6.43
C LYS A 62 3.30 -14.65 -7.09
N ALA A 63 2.88 -14.07 -8.22
CA ALA A 63 3.65 -13.04 -8.91
C ALA A 63 3.74 -11.74 -8.10
N LEU A 64 2.65 -11.33 -7.44
CA LEU A 64 2.63 -10.18 -6.53
C LEU A 64 3.59 -10.38 -5.35
N ARG A 65 3.57 -11.54 -4.67
CA ARG A 65 4.54 -11.83 -3.61
C ARG A 65 5.97 -11.72 -4.12
N ARG A 66 6.26 -12.28 -5.30
CA ARG A 66 7.58 -12.17 -5.92
C ARG A 66 7.99 -10.71 -6.19
N PHE A 67 7.06 -9.86 -6.63
CA PHE A 67 7.32 -8.44 -6.85
C PHE A 67 7.72 -7.73 -5.55
N PHE A 68 6.89 -7.82 -4.50
CA PHE A 68 7.17 -7.16 -3.22
C PHE A 68 8.35 -7.76 -2.45
N ASP A 69 8.71 -9.03 -2.69
CA ASP A 69 9.87 -9.68 -2.05
C ASP A 69 11.20 -9.35 -2.74
N ARG A 70 11.18 -8.89 -4.01
CA ARG A 70 12.40 -8.77 -4.84
C ARG A 70 12.67 -7.36 -5.34
N VAL A 71 11.63 -6.54 -5.50
CA VAL A 71 11.78 -5.14 -5.87
C VAL A 71 12.08 -4.34 -4.61
N PRO A 72 13.11 -3.48 -4.63
CA PRO A 72 13.46 -2.67 -3.47
C PRO A 72 12.29 -1.78 -2.96
N PRO A 73 12.20 -1.52 -1.64
CA PRO A 73 11.16 -0.71 -1.04
C PRO A 73 11.00 0.69 -1.65
N GLU A 74 12.09 1.33 -2.10
CA GLU A 74 12.05 2.64 -2.76
C GLU A 74 11.13 2.68 -3.97
N TYR A 75 11.01 1.60 -4.75
CA TYR A 75 10.07 1.54 -5.87
C TYR A 75 8.67 1.07 -5.42
N THR A 76 8.61 0.01 -4.60
CA THR A 76 7.32 -0.59 -4.22
C THR A 76 6.49 0.33 -3.32
N HIS A 77 7.13 1.04 -2.39
CA HIS A 77 6.48 2.01 -1.52
C HIS A 77 6.07 3.26 -2.28
N GLU A 78 6.85 3.75 -3.25
CA GLU A 78 6.43 4.87 -4.10
C GLU A 78 5.20 4.52 -4.94
N LEU A 79 5.13 3.30 -5.49
CA LEU A 79 3.97 2.85 -6.26
C LEU A 79 2.71 2.72 -5.40
N LEU A 80 2.85 2.18 -4.18
CA LEU A 80 1.71 1.84 -3.34
C LEU A 80 1.27 2.96 -2.40
N PHE A 81 2.22 3.75 -1.91
CA PHE A 81 2.04 4.86 -0.98
C PHE A 81 2.48 6.18 -1.64
N CYS A 82 2.06 6.42 -2.88
CA CYS A 82 2.15 7.75 -3.48
C CYS A 82 1.05 8.68 -2.91
N PRO A 83 1.36 9.96 -2.62
CA PRO A 83 0.36 10.91 -2.18
C PRO A 83 -0.51 11.36 -3.36
N CYS A 84 -1.80 11.61 -3.10
CA CYS A 84 -2.77 11.99 -4.13
C CYS A 84 -3.59 13.20 -3.71
N SER A 85 -3.79 14.12 -4.65
CA SER A 85 -4.62 15.31 -4.52
C SER A 85 -5.96 15.21 -5.26
N ASP A 86 -6.13 14.20 -6.10
CA ASP A 86 -7.33 13.97 -6.91
C ASP A 86 -7.70 12.48 -6.99
N MET A 87 -8.93 12.20 -7.43
CA MET A 87 -9.45 10.83 -7.53
C MET A 87 -8.74 10.00 -8.60
N ALA A 88 -8.19 10.61 -9.66
CA ALA A 88 -7.50 9.89 -10.72
C ALA A 88 -6.17 9.30 -10.22
N CYS A 89 -5.43 10.06 -9.41
CA CYS A 89 -4.26 9.59 -8.69
C CYS A 89 -4.64 8.49 -7.68
N SER A 90 -5.67 8.72 -6.86
CA SER A 90 -6.09 7.74 -5.86
C SER A 90 -6.54 6.42 -6.49
N GLU A 91 -7.23 6.48 -7.64
CA GLU A 91 -7.59 5.28 -8.40
C GLU A 91 -6.36 4.58 -8.97
N ARG A 92 -5.39 5.32 -9.53
CA ARG A 92 -4.11 4.72 -9.96
C ARG A 92 -3.42 3.98 -8.82
N ARG A 93 -3.38 4.59 -7.62
CA ARG A 93 -2.83 3.98 -6.41
C ARG A 93 -3.56 2.69 -6.03
N ARG A 94 -4.90 2.70 -6.02
CA ARG A 94 -5.75 1.54 -5.73
C ARG A 94 -5.58 0.40 -6.74
N GLN A 95 -5.30 0.74 -8.00
CA GLN A 95 -5.11 -0.21 -9.10
C GLN A 95 -3.72 -0.88 -9.12
N THR A 96 -2.77 -0.45 -8.27
CA THR A 96 -1.37 -0.94 -8.25
C THR A 96 -1.27 -2.47 -8.22
N ILE A 97 -2.15 -3.13 -7.45
CA ILE A 97 -2.13 -4.58 -7.26
C ILE A 97 -3.17 -5.34 -8.12
N VAL A 98 -3.85 -4.65 -9.07
CA VAL A 98 -4.93 -5.22 -9.90
C VAL A 98 -6.06 -5.82 -9.03
N PRO A 99 -6.81 -4.97 -8.31
CA PRO A 99 -7.75 -5.41 -7.28
C PRO A 99 -8.84 -6.35 -7.81
N SER A 100 -9.28 -6.18 -9.05
CA SER A 100 -10.28 -7.06 -9.70
C SER A 100 -9.88 -8.53 -9.78
N CYS A 101 -8.58 -8.84 -9.60
CA CYS A 101 -8.06 -10.20 -9.56
C CYS A 101 -7.51 -10.59 -8.18
N SER A 102 -6.69 -9.72 -7.58
CA SER A 102 -5.89 -10.06 -6.39
C SER A 102 -6.64 -9.81 -5.07
N TYR A 103 -7.60 -8.88 -5.06
CA TYR A 103 -8.23 -8.33 -3.87
C TYR A 103 -9.73 -8.62 -3.82
N GLU A 104 -10.48 -8.13 -4.79
CA GLU A 104 -11.94 -8.25 -4.89
C GLU A 104 -12.36 -9.71 -5.15
N GLY A 105 -13.57 -10.04 -4.72
CA GLY A 105 -14.23 -11.33 -4.97
C GLY A 105 -15.74 -11.10 -5.01
N GLU A 106 -16.50 -12.08 -5.48
CA GLU A 106 -17.96 -11.96 -5.63
C GLU A 106 -18.63 -11.58 -4.30
N ASP A 107 -18.26 -12.28 -3.23
CA ASP A 107 -18.73 -12.01 -1.87
C ASP A 107 -17.61 -11.48 -0.97
N LYS A 108 -17.99 -10.75 0.09
CA LYS A 108 -17.09 -10.40 1.21
C LYS A 108 -17.19 -11.44 2.33
N PRO A 109 -16.22 -12.35 2.47
CA PRO A 109 -16.23 -13.37 3.51
C PRO A 109 -16.04 -12.76 4.90
N SER A 110 -16.26 -13.56 5.95
CA SER A 110 -15.92 -13.16 7.32
C SER A 110 -14.42 -12.92 7.48
N CYS A 111 -14.02 -11.82 8.12
CA CYS A 111 -12.60 -11.55 8.41
C CYS A 111 -11.97 -12.63 9.29
N LEU A 112 -12.73 -13.21 10.21
CA LEU A 112 -12.26 -14.33 11.04
C LEU A 112 -11.97 -15.58 10.19
N SER A 113 -12.73 -15.82 9.13
CA SER A 113 -12.46 -16.92 8.19
C SER A 113 -11.14 -16.68 7.44
N GLN A 114 -10.94 -15.48 6.89
CA GLN A 114 -9.68 -15.10 6.23
C GLN A 114 -8.48 -15.20 7.19
N MET A 115 -8.66 -14.75 8.43
CA MET A 115 -7.63 -14.89 9.47
C MET A 115 -7.29 -16.35 9.76
N ARG A 116 -8.29 -17.26 9.83
CA ARG A 116 -8.05 -18.70 10.03
C ARG A 116 -7.27 -19.30 8.85
N ILE A 117 -7.67 -18.99 7.62
CA ILE A 117 -6.97 -19.45 6.41
C ILE A 117 -5.52 -18.97 6.42
N CYS A 118 -5.28 -17.70 6.75
CA CYS A 118 -3.93 -17.15 6.86
C CYS A 118 -3.10 -17.83 7.95
N LYS A 119 -3.68 -18.09 9.14
CA LYS A 119 -2.97 -18.75 10.24
C LYS A 119 -2.61 -20.21 9.91
N ALA A 120 -3.35 -20.86 9.01
CA ALA A 120 -3.03 -22.20 8.53
C ALA A 120 -1.86 -22.22 7.52
N ASP A 121 -1.66 -21.15 6.76
CA ASP A 121 -0.52 -20.99 5.84
C ASP A 121 0.72 -20.44 6.58
N TYR A 122 1.85 -21.14 6.47
CA TYR A 122 3.07 -20.74 7.20
C TYR A 122 3.55 -19.33 6.84
N VAL A 123 3.53 -18.98 5.55
CA VAL A 123 4.02 -17.69 5.06
C VAL A 123 3.08 -16.58 5.51
N CYS A 124 1.77 -16.73 5.31
CA CYS A 124 0.79 -15.73 5.73
C CYS A 124 0.80 -15.53 7.24
N ARG A 125 0.86 -16.61 8.03
CA ARG A 125 0.95 -16.53 9.49
C ARG A 125 2.16 -15.71 9.94
N SER A 126 3.33 -15.96 9.35
CA SER A 126 4.54 -15.21 9.66
C SER A 126 4.42 -13.73 9.29
N ARG A 127 3.91 -13.41 8.09
CA ARG A 127 3.76 -12.01 7.64
C ARG A 127 2.69 -11.26 8.43
N LEU A 128 1.59 -11.92 8.81
CA LEU A 128 0.57 -11.33 9.68
C LEU A 128 1.12 -11.02 11.07
N ALA A 129 1.89 -11.94 11.66
CA ALA A 129 2.52 -11.70 12.95
C ALA A 129 3.52 -10.53 12.88
N GLN A 130 4.30 -10.42 11.81
CA GLN A 130 5.21 -9.30 11.59
C GLN A 130 4.46 -7.97 11.48
N PHE A 131 3.37 -7.93 10.69
CA PHE A 131 2.52 -6.74 10.59
C PHE A 131 1.93 -6.34 11.95
N GLN A 132 1.45 -7.30 12.73
CA GLN A 132 0.93 -7.02 14.08
C GLN A 132 2.01 -6.53 15.05
N TYR A 133 3.26 -6.90 14.86
CA TYR A 133 4.36 -6.46 15.72
C TYR A 133 4.90 -5.08 15.31
N ASP A 134 5.24 -4.89 14.04
CA ASP A 134 5.86 -3.65 13.54
C ASP A 134 4.85 -2.51 13.45
N CYS A 135 3.58 -2.82 13.13
CA CYS A 135 2.51 -1.84 13.07
C CYS A 135 1.69 -1.74 14.36
N GLN A 136 2.23 -2.18 15.50
CA GLN A 136 1.53 -2.04 16.77
C GLN A 136 1.32 -0.54 17.10
N PRO A 137 0.07 -0.07 17.27
CA PRO A 137 -0.21 1.32 17.54
C PRO A 137 0.20 1.73 18.96
N GLU A 138 0.71 2.94 19.11
CA GLU A 138 1.05 3.59 20.38
C GLU A 138 0.80 5.10 20.23
N GLU A 139 -0.32 5.61 20.77
CA GLU A 139 -0.77 7.00 20.56
C GLU A 139 0.23 8.05 21.06
N GLN A 140 1.03 7.70 22.07
CA GLN A 140 2.02 8.61 22.68
C GLN A 140 3.35 8.63 21.91
N SER A 141 3.54 7.73 20.93
CA SER A 141 4.73 7.69 20.10
C SER A 141 4.70 8.76 19.01
N ALA A 142 5.83 9.43 18.77
CA ALA A 142 5.96 10.41 17.70
C ALA A 142 5.71 9.84 16.29
N THR A 143 5.88 8.52 16.11
CA THR A 143 5.62 7.83 14.84
C THR A 143 4.25 7.13 14.82
N GLY A 144 3.48 7.20 15.91
CA GLY A 144 2.29 6.39 16.14
C GLY A 144 2.56 4.90 16.35
N CYS A 145 3.79 4.44 16.16
CA CYS A 145 4.21 3.04 16.27
C CYS A 145 4.90 2.77 17.59
N LYS A 146 4.55 1.65 18.23
CA LYS A 146 5.20 1.20 19.48
C LYS A 146 6.69 0.97 19.31
N GLN A 147 7.10 0.37 18.18
CA GLN A 147 8.51 0.11 17.88
C GLN A 147 9.27 1.32 17.35
N GLY A 148 8.58 2.46 17.13
CA GLY A 148 9.20 3.68 16.60
C GLY A 148 9.66 3.60 15.14
N ASN A 149 9.49 2.47 14.45
CA ASN A 149 10.03 2.25 13.10
C ASN A 149 8.91 2.19 12.05
N TYR A 150 8.59 3.36 11.49
CA TYR A 150 7.56 3.48 10.45
C TYR A 150 7.90 2.67 9.19
N ALA A 151 9.18 2.57 8.82
CA ALA A 151 9.62 1.85 7.62
C ALA A 151 9.40 0.34 7.75
N ALA A 152 9.66 -0.22 8.94
CA ALA A 152 9.35 -1.62 9.23
C ALA A 152 7.84 -1.91 9.12
N CYS A 153 6.99 -1.01 9.62
CA CYS A 153 5.54 -1.16 9.47
C CYS A 153 5.10 -1.18 7.99
N LEU A 154 5.64 -0.31 7.13
CA LEU A 154 5.32 -0.30 5.70
C LEU A 154 5.82 -1.55 4.96
N ILE A 155 7.00 -2.07 5.32
CA ILE A 155 7.52 -3.34 4.82
C ILE A 155 6.60 -4.49 5.25
N ALA A 156 6.17 -4.52 6.51
CA ALA A 156 5.28 -5.56 7.02
C ALA A 156 3.89 -5.50 6.34
N TYR A 157 3.36 -4.30 6.10
CA TYR A 157 2.11 -4.08 5.37
C TYR A 157 2.20 -4.61 3.93
N THR A 158 3.25 -4.22 3.18
CA THR A 158 3.43 -4.68 1.79
C THR A 158 3.68 -6.18 1.70
N GLY A 159 4.30 -6.75 2.74
CA GLY A 159 4.46 -8.20 2.89
C GLY A 159 3.15 -8.97 2.84
N LEU A 160 2.02 -8.40 3.30
CA LEU A 160 0.73 -9.08 3.27
C LEU A 160 0.15 -9.25 1.86
N ILE A 161 0.65 -8.51 0.86
CA ILE A 161 0.10 -8.50 -0.49
C ILE A 161 0.36 -9.84 -1.18
N GLY A 162 -0.70 -10.39 -1.77
CA GLY A 162 -0.70 -11.73 -2.35
C GLY A 162 -0.94 -12.85 -1.33
N SER A 163 -1.34 -12.52 -0.10
CA SER A 163 -1.82 -13.48 0.91
C SER A 163 -3.37 -13.52 0.96
N PRO A 164 -3.99 -14.46 1.69
CA PRO A 164 -5.43 -14.41 2.00
C PRO A 164 -5.89 -13.10 2.66
N ILE A 165 -5.02 -12.40 3.40
CA ILE A 165 -5.31 -11.10 4.04
C ILE A 165 -4.62 -9.99 3.25
N THR A 166 -4.76 -9.97 1.92
CA THR A 166 -4.22 -8.87 1.10
C THR A 166 -4.98 -7.58 1.40
N PRO A 167 -4.34 -6.53 1.94
CA PRO A 167 -4.99 -5.24 2.13
C PRO A 167 -4.95 -4.41 0.84
N ASN A 168 -5.96 -3.55 0.65
CA ASN A 168 -5.93 -2.51 -0.38
C ASN A 168 -6.69 -1.27 0.07
N TYR A 169 -6.53 -0.17 -0.66
CA TYR A 169 -7.40 1.00 -0.51
C TYR A 169 -8.86 0.64 -0.78
N VAL A 170 -9.75 1.04 0.13
CA VAL A 170 -11.18 0.70 0.08
C VAL A 170 -11.89 1.45 -1.05
N ASP A 171 -11.51 2.71 -1.26
CA ASP A 171 -12.06 3.61 -2.27
C ASP A 171 -10.95 4.53 -2.81
N ASN A 172 -11.34 5.50 -3.66
CA ASN A 172 -10.44 6.50 -4.23
C ASN A 172 -10.66 7.91 -3.65
N SER A 173 -11.45 8.05 -2.58
CA SER A 173 -11.75 9.30 -1.90
C SER A 173 -11.02 9.42 -0.55
N THR A 174 -10.68 8.30 0.07
CA THR A 174 -9.99 8.20 1.36
C THR A 174 -8.64 7.50 1.21
N SER A 175 -7.88 7.43 2.31
CA SER A 175 -6.65 6.62 2.42
C SER A 175 -6.84 5.41 3.34
N ASN A 176 -8.10 5.01 3.54
CA ASN A 176 -8.48 3.86 4.34
C ASN A 176 -8.12 2.58 3.61
N VAL A 177 -7.56 1.63 4.36
CA VAL A 177 -7.14 0.33 3.84
C VAL A 177 -7.81 -0.78 4.63
N SER A 178 -8.15 -1.87 3.96
CA SER A 178 -8.67 -3.07 4.60
C SER A 178 -8.36 -4.31 3.77
N PRO A 179 -8.38 -5.50 4.38
CA PRO A 179 -8.54 -6.75 3.62
C PRO A 179 -9.95 -6.87 3.02
N TRP A 180 -10.11 -7.76 2.03
CA TRP A 180 -11.42 -8.05 1.43
C TRP A 180 -12.25 -9.00 2.31
N CYS A 181 -12.82 -8.46 3.38
CA CYS A 181 -13.69 -9.20 4.29
C CYS A 181 -14.66 -8.26 5.05
N SER A 182 -15.58 -8.83 5.82
CA SER A 182 -16.48 -8.07 6.70
C SER A 182 -16.69 -8.78 8.04
N CYS A 183 -17.26 -8.06 9.01
CA CYS A 183 -17.67 -8.59 10.31
C CYS A 183 -19.20 -8.75 10.45
N SER A 184 -19.95 -8.63 9.35
CA SER A 184 -21.42 -8.69 9.35
C SER A 184 -21.95 -10.06 9.79
N ALA A 185 -21.24 -11.15 9.47
CA ALA A 185 -21.62 -12.52 9.77
C ALA A 185 -20.84 -13.15 10.96
N SER A 186 -20.32 -12.32 11.88
CA SER A 186 -19.43 -12.80 12.95
C SER A 186 -20.14 -13.29 14.23
N GLY A 187 -21.45 -13.03 14.39
CA GLY A 187 -22.22 -13.45 15.55
C GLY A 187 -21.58 -13.02 16.87
N ASN A 188 -21.37 -13.98 17.79
CA ASN A 188 -20.77 -13.74 19.10
C ASN A 188 -19.27 -13.37 19.06
N LEU A 189 -18.61 -13.52 17.90
CA LEU A 189 -17.20 -13.16 17.71
C LEU A 189 -17.04 -11.80 17.02
N LYS A 190 -18.09 -10.96 17.05
CA LYS A 190 -18.08 -9.65 16.39
C LYS A 190 -16.94 -8.77 16.91
N ASP A 191 -16.72 -8.71 18.23
CA ASP A 191 -15.70 -7.83 18.81
C ASP A 191 -14.29 -8.24 18.38
N GLN A 192 -13.96 -9.54 18.43
CA GLN A 192 -12.69 -10.06 17.92
C GLN A 192 -12.50 -9.79 16.41
N CYS A 193 -13.60 -9.83 15.64
CA CYS A 193 -13.55 -9.51 14.22
C CYS A 193 -13.27 -8.03 13.98
N THR A 194 -13.95 -7.16 14.73
CA THR A 194 -13.79 -5.70 14.65
C THR A 194 -12.38 -5.30 15.06
N GLU A 195 -11.85 -5.84 16.15
CA GLU A 195 -10.47 -5.60 16.60
C GLU A 195 -9.46 -5.96 15.51
N PHE A 196 -9.64 -7.12 14.85
CA PHE A 196 -8.79 -7.51 13.72
C PHE A 196 -8.90 -6.55 12.54
N LEU A 197 -10.11 -6.08 12.20
CA LEU A 197 -10.33 -5.18 11.08
C LEU A 197 -9.78 -3.76 11.36
N GLU A 198 -9.94 -3.29 12.59
CA GLU A 198 -9.44 -2.00 13.07
C GLU A 198 -7.92 -1.90 13.01
N TYR A 199 -7.21 -3.03 13.09
CA TYR A 199 -5.76 -3.07 12.86
C TYR A 199 -5.33 -2.56 11.48
N PHE A 200 -6.25 -2.58 10.49
CA PHE A 200 -6.06 -2.03 9.16
C PHE A 200 -6.73 -0.67 9.00
N THR A 201 -7.98 -0.54 9.46
CA THR A 201 -8.81 0.63 9.18
C THR A 201 -8.60 1.79 10.15
N ASN A 202 -8.21 1.51 11.40
CA ASN A 202 -8.06 2.49 12.47
C ASN A 202 -6.77 2.26 13.27
N ASN A 203 -5.63 2.28 12.57
CA ASN A 203 -4.31 2.07 13.16
C ASN A 203 -3.46 3.33 12.97
N VAL A 204 -3.20 4.03 14.08
CA VAL A 204 -2.40 5.27 14.10
C VAL A 204 -0.97 5.07 13.60
N CYS A 205 -0.33 3.94 13.94
CA CYS A 205 0.99 3.61 13.42
C CYS A 205 0.98 3.51 11.90
N LEU A 206 0.00 2.81 11.32
CA LEU A 206 -0.10 2.65 9.87
C LEU A 206 -0.45 3.98 9.17
N SER A 207 -1.33 4.80 9.73
CA SER A 207 -1.67 6.12 9.16
C SER A 207 -0.49 7.07 9.20
N GLU A 208 0.20 7.18 10.33
CA GLU A 208 1.38 8.03 10.49
C GLU A 208 2.56 7.51 9.67
N SER A 209 2.74 6.19 9.55
CA SER A 209 3.81 5.63 8.70
C SER A 209 3.64 6.00 7.23
N LYS A 210 2.41 5.92 6.70
CA LYS A 210 2.11 6.38 5.33
C LYS A 210 2.35 7.89 5.19
N LEU A 211 2.00 8.68 6.21
CA LEU A 211 2.20 10.13 6.21
C LEU A 211 3.69 10.51 6.25
N LEU A 212 4.47 9.88 7.12
CA LEU A 212 5.93 10.07 7.23
C LEU A 212 6.63 9.68 5.92
N TYR A 213 6.17 8.62 5.27
CA TYR A 213 6.67 8.28 3.94
C TYR A 213 6.38 9.38 2.91
N PHE A 214 5.18 9.96 2.93
CA PHE A 214 4.84 11.09 2.07
C PHE A 214 5.71 12.33 2.35
N THR A 215 5.92 12.69 3.63
CA THR A 215 6.70 13.89 3.97
C THR A 215 8.16 13.71 3.58
N LEU A 216 8.76 12.55 3.85
CA LEU A 216 10.15 12.27 3.51
C LEU A 216 10.38 12.18 2.00
N SER A 217 9.47 11.54 1.25
CA SER A 217 9.54 11.51 -0.21
C SER A 217 9.41 12.92 -0.82
N VAL A 218 8.57 13.79 -0.25
CA VAL A 218 8.49 15.21 -0.69
C VAL A 218 9.73 16.00 -0.29
N SER A 219 10.26 15.81 0.91
CA SER A 219 11.48 16.49 1.38
C SER A 219 12.72 16.09 0.59
N ALA A 220 12.86 14.82 0.20
CA ALA A 220 13.93 14.36 -0.69
C ALA A 220 13.87 15.10 -2.04
N VAL A 221 12.67 15.24 -2.62
CA VAL A 221 12.48 16.02 -3.86
C VAL A 221 12.82 17.50 -3.68
N ILE A 222 12.43 18.13 -2.57
CA ILE A 222 12.81 19.52 -2.29
C ILE A 222 14.33 19.67 -2.21
N PHE A 223 15.00 18.73 -1.54
CA PHE A 223 16.46 18.74 -1.44
C PHE A 223 17.11 18.56 -2.81
N ASP A 224 16.60 17.65 -3.65
CA ASP A 224 17.10 17.46 -5.01
C ASP A 224 16.86 18.71 -5.88
N VAL A 225 15.68 19.31 -5.85
CA VAL A 225 15.36 20.55 -6.60
C VAL A 225 16.25 21.71 -6.15
N GLN A 226 16.48 21.89 -4.85
CA GLN A 226 17.39 22.91 -4.33
C GLN A 226 18.84 22.64 -4.76
N THR A 227 19.24 21.38 -4.86
CA THR A 227 20.58 20.97 -5.31
C THR A 227 20.76 21.24 -6.81
N PHE A 228 19.76 20.90 -7.63
CA PHE A 228 19.72 21.21 -9.06
C PHE A 228 19.68 22.73 -9.34
N SER A 229 18.91 23.51 -8.57
CA SER A 229 18.88 24.97 -8.69
C SER A 229 20.24 25.60 -8.37
N LYS A 230 20.93 25.10 -7.34
CA LYS A 230 22.29 25.54 -7.02
C LYS A 230 23.29 25.19 -8.14
N GLN A 231 23.18 24.02 -8.76
CA GLN A 231 24.02 23.66 -9.92
C GLN A 231 23.73 24.51 -11.16
N ALA A 232 22.46 24.84 -11.44
CA ALA A 232 22.07 25.68 -12.57
C ALA A 232 22.48 27.17 -12.40
N THR A 233 22.77 27.62 -11.17
CA THR A 233 23.26 28.99 -10.91
C THR A 233 24.79 29.08 -11.01
N LEU A 234 25.48 27.94 -11.14
CA LEU A 234 26.96 27.82 -11.21
C LEU A 234 27.48 27.54 -12.63
N THR A 235 26.63 27.60 -13.65
CA THR A 235 26.95 27.54 -15.09
C THR A 235 26.52 28.82 -15.78
#